data_AF-A0A7C9A4A9-F1
#
_entry.id   AF-A0A7C9A4A9-F1
#
_cell.length_a   1.000
_cell.length_b   1.000
_cell.length_c   1.000
_cell.angle_alpha   90.00
_cell.angle_beta   90.00
_cell.angle_gamma   90.00
#
_symmetry.space_group_name_H-M   'P 1'
#
loop_
_entity.id
_entity.type
_entity.pdbx_description
1 polymer ?
#
loop_
_entity_poly.entity_id
_entity_poly.type
_entity_poly.pdbx_seq_one_letter_code
_entity_poly.pdbx_strand_id
1 'polypeptide(L)'
;SEQSTAIMDLIEARWKELVGEMPLKVCYPAIESHEWRIETGCDPKNTRWSYHNAGSWPVLVWLLTAACIKTGRPQMARRALDLVESRLLKDSWPEYYDGKLGRYIGKQARKFQTWSIAGYLVAKMMLEDPSHLGMIAIEEDKQMKPVLKRSNSWTV
;
A
#
# COMPACT_ATOMS: atom_id res chain seq x y z
N SER A 1 -11.41 -12.35 2.31
CA SER A 1 -11.78 -13.17 1.14
C SER A 1 -10.60 -13.88 0.48
N GLU A 2 -10.89 -14.79 -0.47
CA GLU A 2 -9.91 -15.38 -1.42
C GLU A 2 -9.10 -14.29 -2.15
N GLN A 3 -9.77 -13.22 -2.59
CA GLN A 3 -9.12 -12.08 -3.25
C GLN A 3 -8.09 -11.38 -2.36
N SER A 4 -8.41 -11.14 -1.07
CA SER A 4 -7.43 -10.56 -0.15
C SER A 4 -6.18 -11.44 -0.02
N THR A 5 -6.36 -12.76 0.02
CA THR A 5 -5.25 -13.72 0.08
C THR A 5 -4.40 -13.65 -1.19
N ALA A 6 -5.05 -13.65 -2.36
CA ALA A 6 -4.37 -13.55 -3.65
C ALA A 6 -3.59 -12.24 -3.82
N ILE A 7 -4.10 -11.11 -3.32
CA ILE A 7 -3.38 -9.83 -3.32
C ILE A 7 -2.13 -9.90 -2.45
N MET A 8 -2.23 -10.48 -1.25
CA MET A 8 -1.06 -10.64 -0.38
C MET A 8 -0.02 -11.60 -0.96
N ASP A 9 -0.46 -12.70 -1.59
CA ASP A 9 0.42 -13.62 -2.31
C ASP A 9 1.16 -12.92 -3.46
N LEU A 10 0.47 -12.05 -4.22
CA LEU A 10 1.10 -11.25 -5.27
C LEU A 10 2.17 -10.32 -4.70
N ILE A 11 1.87 -9.60 -3.61
CA ILE A 11 2.84 -8.69 -2.96
C ILE A 11 4.05 -9.47 -2.47
N GLU A 12 3.85 -10.64 -1.89
CA GLU A 12 4.93 -11.51 -1.41
C GLU A 12 5.78 -12.06 -2.57
N ALA A 13 5.14 -12.59 -3.61
CA ALA A 13 5.81 -13.16 -4.78
C ALA A 13 6.55 -12.10 -5.63
N ARG A 14 6.04 -10.86 -5.67
CA ARG A 14 6.60 -9.72 -6.43
C ARG A 14 7.16 -8.65 -5.50
N TRP A 15 7.70 -9.05 -4.36
CA TRP A 15 8.20 -8.14 -3.33
C TRP A 15 9.25 -7.16 -3.88
N LYS A 16 10.18 -7.64 -4.73
CA LYS A 16 11.24 -6.79 -5.27
C LYS A 16 10.67 -5.68 -6.17
N GLU A 17 9.62 -5.97 -6.90
CA GLU A 17 8.95 -5.05 -7.83
C GLU A 17 8.01 -4.08 -7.12
N LEU A 18 7.21 -4.56 -6.15
CA LEU A 18 6.16 -3.79 -5.50
C LEU A 18 6.64 -3.06 -4.22
N VAL A 19 7.66 -3.60 -3.54
CA VAL A 19 8.23 -3.04 -2.31
C VAL A 19 9.68 -2.57 -2.55
N GLY A 20 10.53 -3.44 -3.10
CA GLY A 20 11.95 -3.14 -3.29
C GLY A 20 12.67 -2.90 -1.96
N GLU A 21 13.40 -1.78 -1.88
CA GLU A 21 14.16 -1.35 -0.70
C GLU A 21 13.45 -0.21 0.06
N MET A 22 12.29 0.25 -0.42
CA MET A 22 11.45 1.22 0.27
C MET A 22 9.97 0.95 -0.05
N PRO A 23 9.18 0.45 0.92
CA PRO A 23 7.75 0.28 0.72
C PRO A 23 7.04 1.63 0.59
N LEU A 24 5.93 1.75 -0.13
CA LEU A 24 5.40 0.83 -1.13
C LEU A 24 5.36 1.55 -2.48
N LYS A 25 5.48 0.83 -3.60
CA LYS A 25 5.19 1.44 -4.90
C LYS A 25 3.75 1.93 -4.95
N VAL A 26 3.56 3.19 -5.37
CA VAL A 26 2.21 3.76 -5.53
C VAL A 26 1.45 3.10 -6.70
N CYS A 27 2.19 2.68 -7.72
CA CYS A 27 1.69 1.88 -8.84
C CYS A 27 2.86 1.10 -9.47
N TYR A 28 2.55 0.15 -10.35
CA TYR A 28 3.54 -0.62 -11.10
C TYR A 28 2.93 -1.11 -12.43
N PRO A 29 3.68 -1.10 -13.55
CA PRO A 29 5.01 -0.52 -13.74
C PRO A 29 4.96 1.01 -13.95
N ALA A 30 6.13 1.64 -14.09
CA ALA A 30 6.20 3.01 -14.61
C ALA A 30 5.85 3.03 -16.10
N ILE A 31 5.15 4.06 -16.55
CA ILE A 31 4.95 4.36 -17.97
C ILE A 31 6.17 5.10 -18.52
N GLU A 32 6.56 4.78 -19.76
CA GLU A 32 7.83 5.20 -20.36
C GLU A 32 7.67 5.73 -21.80
N SER A 33 8.68 6.46 -22.29
CA SER A 33 8.84 6.85 -23.70
C SER A 33 7.61 7.51 -24.34
N HIS A 34 6.87 6.82 -25.22
CA HIS A 34 5.72 7.38 -25.92
C HIS A 34 4.49 7.43 -25.02
N GLU A 35 4.25 6.37 -24.24
CA GLU A 35 3.15 6.30 -23.28
C GLU A 35 3.27 7.40 -22.24
N TRP A 36 4.48 7.62 -21.68
CA TRP A 36 4.70 8.74 -20.76
C TRP A 36 4.37 10.10 -21.38
N ARG A 37 4.77 10.36 -22.63
CA ARG A 37 4.49 11.64 -23.31
C ARG A 37 2.99 11.87 -23.49
N ILE A 38 2.25 10.81 -23.82
CA ILE A 38 0.81 10.85 -24.09
C ILE A 38 0.02 10.94 -22.78
N GLU A 39 0.18 9.96 -21.89
CA GLU A 39 -0.64 9.82 -20.68
C GLU A 39 -0.38 10.91 -19.64
N THR A 40 0.86 11.40 -19.55
CA THR A 40 1.21 12.45 -18.56
C THR A 40 1.21 13.87 -19.13
N GLY A 41 1.10 14.03 -20.45
CA GLY A 41 1.32 15.33 -21.10
C GLY A 41 2.75 15.85 -20.92
N CYS A 42 3.74 14.96 -20.91
CA CYS A 42 5.16 15.26 -20.66
C CYS A 42 5.44 15.88 -19.26
N ASP A 43 4.71 15.49 -18.21
CA ASP A 43 4.87 16.05 -16.86
C ASP A 43 6.27 15.77 -16.26
N PRO A 44 7.13 16.79 -16.06
CA PRO A 44 8.52 16.63 -15.63
C PRO A 44 8.68 16.17 -14.16
N LYS A 45 7.60 16.16 -13.37
CA LYS A 45 7.59 15.61 -12.00
C LYS A 45 7.37 14.10 -12.00
N ASN A 46 6.63 13.59 -12.98
CA ASN A 46 6.25 12.18 -13.10
C ASN A 46 7.13 11.40 -14.09
N THR A 47 8.44 11.63 -14.04
CA THR A 47 9.42 10.87 -14.85
C THR A 47 9.45 9.38 -14.46
N ARG A 48 10.17 8.56 -15.25
CA ARG A 48 10.30 7.13 -15.02
C ARG A 48 10.66 6.78 -13.57
N TRP A 49 9.82 5.98 -12.89
CA TRP A 49 9.99 5.56 -11.50
C TRP A 49 10.09 6.73 -10.50
N SER A 50 9.34 7.81 -10.73
CA SER A 50 9.34 9.02 -9.91
C SER A 50 7.94 9.43 -9.52
N TYR A 51 7.81 9.97 -8.30
CA TYR A 51 6.57 10.57 -7.80
C TYR A 51 5.34 9.65 -8.00
N HIS A 52 4.33 10.04 -8.78
CA HIS A 52 3.16 9.20 -9.06
C HIS A 52 3.41 8.13 -10.14
N ASN A 53 4.44 8.30 -10.98
CA ASN A 53 4.82 7.32 -12.00
C ASN A 53 5.73 6.23 -11.39
N ALA A 54 5.13 5.39 -10.55
CA ALA A 54 5.75 4.28 -9.84
C ALA A 54 6.90 4.67 -8.88
N GLY A 55 6.79 5.83 -8.23
CA GLY A 55 7.58 6.16 -7.04
C GLY A 55 7.23 5.27 -5.84
N SER A 56 8.15 5.14 -4.90
CA SER A 56 7.92 4.48 -3.60
C SER A 56 7.50 5.51 -2.55
N TRP A 57 6.38 5.26 -1.87
CA TRP A 57 5.77 6.20 -0.94
C TRP A 57 5.72 5.61 0.48
N PRO A 58 6.55 6.11 1.42
CA PRO A 58 6.61 5.58 2.78
C PRO A 58 5.29 5.65 3.53
N VAL A 59 4.45 6.65 3.24
CA VAL A 59 3.11 6.79 3.82
C VAL A 59 2.26 5.54 3.60
N LEU A 60 2.45 4.78 2.52
CA LEU A 60 1.63 3.60 2.23
C LEU A 60 1.89 2.41 3.17
N VAL A 61 2.96 2.46 3.99
CA VAL A 61 3.30 1.36 4.90
C VAL A 61 2.18 1.05 5.89
N TRP A 62 1.42 2.06 6.36
CA TRP A 62 0.34 1.80 7.31
C TRP A 62 -0.85 1.06 6.70
N LEU A 63 -1.16 1.32 5.42
CA LEU A 63 -2.19 0.60 4.69
C LEU A 63 -1.77 -0.85 4.45
N LEU A 64 -0.51 -1.07 4.07
CA LEU A 64 0.06 -2.42 3.94
C LEU A 64 -0.02 -3.15 5.29
N THR A 65 0.34 -2.49 6.39
CA THR A 65 0.25 -3.07 7.73
C THR A 65 -1.17 -3.45 8.10
N ALA A 66 -2.14 -2.56 7.89
CA ALA A 66 -3.55 -2.85 8.17
C ALA A 66 -4.04 -4.07 7.35
N ALA A 67 -3.71 -4.12 6.06
CA ALA A 67 -4.04 -5.25 5.19
C ALA A 67 -3.36 -6.55 5.64
N CYS A 68 -2.08 -6.51 6.01
CA CYS A 68 -1.34 -7.63 6.57
C CYS A 68 -2.01 -8.16 7.84
N ILE A 69 -2.42 -7.30 8.77
CA ILE A 69 -3.09 -7.73 10.02
C ILE A 69 -4.45 -8.35 9.67
N LYS A 70 -5.26 -7.68 8.84
CA LYS A 70 -6.59 -8.17 8.44
C LYS A 70 -6.54 -9.54 7.76
N THR A 71 -5.46 -9.82 7.04
CA THR A 71 -5.27 -11.07 6.29
C THR A 71 -4.45 -12.11 7.06
N GLY A 72 -4.09 -11.86 8.31
CA GLY A 72 -3.32 -12.80 9.13
C GLY A 72 -1.86 -12.98 8.71
N ARG A 73 -1.25 -11.98 8.06
CA ARG A 73 0.14 -11.97 7.59
C ARG A 73 1.03 -10.89 8.22
N PRO A 74 1.09 -10.76 9.56
CA PRO A 74 1.85 -9.69 10.24
C PRO A 74 3.37 -9.72 9.95
N GLN A 75 3.93 -10.87 9.56
CA GLN A 75 5.34 -11.01 9.17
C GLN A 75 5.72 -10.13 7.96
N MET A 76 4.79 -9.95 7.01
CA MET A 76 5.03 -9.08 5.85
C MET A 76 5.09 -7.61 6.26
N ALA A 77 4.21 -7.19 7.16
CA ALA A 77 4.24 -5.85 7.73
C ALA A 77 5.54 -5.59 8.50
N ARG A 78 5.99 -6.52 9.36
CA ARG A 78 7.26 -6.40 10.08
C ARG A 78 8.44 -6.23 9.12
N ARG A 79 8.52 -7.07 8.08
CA ARG A 79 9.55 -6.94 7.04
C ARG A 79 9.53 -5.59 6.33
N ALA A 80 8.35 -5.04 6.05
CA ALA A 80 8.22 -3.71 5.45
C ALA A 80 8.68 -2.61 6.43
N LEU A 81 8.34 -2.71 7.71
CA LEU A 81 8.81 -1.78 8.74
C LEU A 81 10.33 -1.81 8.90
N ASP A 82 10.97 -3.00 8.89
CA ASP A 82 12.43 -3.12 8.99
C ASP A 82 13.14 -2.33 7.86
N LEU A 83 12.60 -2.38 6.63
CA LEU A 83 13.11 -1.61 5.50
C LEU A 83 12.97 -0.10 5.74
N VAL A 84 11.80 0.33 6.21
CA VAL A 84 11.52 1.74 6.52
C VAL A 84 12.44 2.27 7.62
N GLU A 85 12.57 1.54 8.73
CA GLU A 85 13.38 1.91 9.90
C GLU A 85 14.87 1.99 9.58
N SER A 86 15.35 1.18 8.63
CA SER A 86 16.75 1.20 8.21
C SER A 86 17.18 2.55 7.59
N ARG A 87 16.23 3.35 7.08
CA ARG A 87 16.49 4.53 6.22
C ARG A 87 15.72 5.80 6.53
N LEU A 88 14.42 5.76 6.86
CA LEU A 88 13.56 6.97 6.91
C LEU A 88 14.15 8.10 7.76
N LEU A 89 14.64 7.76 8.97
CA LEU A 89 15.24 8.72 9.87
C LEU A 89 16.55 9.31 9.29
N LYS A 90 17.41 8.47 8.73
CA LYS A 90 18.70 8.87 8.12
C LYS A 90 18.47 9.82 6.94
N ASP A 91 17.42 9.56 6.17
CA ASP A 91 17.06 10.34 4.98
C ASP A 91 16.20 11.59 5.31
N SER A 92 16.00 11.91 6.60
CA SER A 92 15.21 13.06 7.07
C SER A 92 13.74 13.03 6.63
N TRP A 93 13.11 11.85 6.69
CA TRP A 93 11.69 11.63 6.42
C TRP A 93 11.18 12.19 5.07
N PRO A 94 11.69 11.70 3.92
CA PRO A 94 11.25 12.16 2.61
C PRO A 94 9.78 11.87 2.31
N GLU A 95 9.19 12.70 1.45
CA GLU A 95 7.84 12.53 0.91
C GLU A 95 7.70 11.25 0.06
N TYR A 96 8.67 10.97 -0.81
CA TYR A 96 8.71 9.79 -1.69
C TYR A 96 10.15 9.45 -2.09
N TYR A 97 10.32 8.28 -2.70
CA TYR A 97 11.58 7.73 -3.20
C TYR A 97 11.45 7.31 -4.67
N ASP A 98 12.54 7.47 -5.42
CA ASP A 98 12.61 7.20 -6.85
C ASP A 98 13.41 5.94 -7.18
N GLY A 99 13.22 5.49 -8.42
CA GLY A 99 13.90 4.33 -9.01
C GLY A 99 13.14 3.03 -8.81
N LYS A 100 13.47 2.02 -9.62
CA LYS A 100 12.79 0.71 -9.64
C LYS A 100 12.65 0.07 -8.26
N LEU A 101 13.67 0.23 -7.41
CA LEU A 101 13.72 -0.34 -6.07
C LEU A 101 13.47 0.68 -4.95
N GLY A 102 13.18 1.95 -5.28
CA GLY A 102 13.03 3.01 -4.26
C GLY A 102 14.36 3.38 -3.56
N ARG A 103 15.48 3.26 -4.29
CA ARG A 103 16.83 3.47 -3.74
C ARG A 103 17.14 4.94 -3.47
N TYR A 104 16.61 5.84 -4.30
CA TYR A 104 16.99 7.25 -4.30
C TYR A 104 15.91 8.05 -3.58
N ILE A 105 16.31 9.07 -2.81
CA ILE A 105 15.36 10.07 -2.32
C ILE A 105 14.70 10.72 -3.56
N GLY A 106 13.39 10.96 -3.50
CA GLY A 106 12.64 11.46 -4.64
C GLY A 106 13.20 12.78 -5.17
N LYS A 107 13.22 12.93 -6.51
CA LYS A 107 13.82 14.05 -7.25
C LYS A 107 13.43 15.42 -6.70
N GLN A 108 12.20 15.57 -6.22
CA GLN A 108 11.67 16.78 -5.60
C GLN A 108 10.99 16.47 -4.25
N ALA A 109 11.42 15.40 -3.56
CA ALA A 109 10.81 15.01 -2.30
C ALA A 109 11.10 16.04 -1.20
N ARG A 110 10.05 16.47 -0.51
CA ARG A 110 10.19 17.30 0.70
C ARG A 110 10.67 16.44 1.86
N LYS A 111 11.55 16.99 2.68
CA LYS A 111 11.97 16.39 3.95
C LYS A 111 10.92 16.65 5.04
N PHE A 112 10.95 15.85 6.09
CA PHE A 112 10.05 15.97 7.24
C PHE A 112 8.57 15.97 6.84
N GLN A 113 8.24 15.16 5.83
CA GLN A 113 6.89 15.10 5.32
C GLN A 113 5.99 14.42 6.36
N THR A 114 4.99 15.14 6.84
CA THR A 114 4.14 14.75 7.97
C THR A 114 3.54 13.35 7.82
N TRP A 115 3.00 13.02 6.64
CA TRP A 115 2.36 11.72 6.43
C TRP A 115 3.34 10.55 6.30
N SER A 116 4.63 10.80 6.00
CA SER A 116 5.65 9.76 5.96
C SER A 116 6.01 9.36 7.38
N ILE A 117 6.07 10.35 8.29
CA ILE A 117 6.25 10.14 9.73
C ILE A 117 5.01 9.46 10.32
N ALA A 118 3.83 10.03 10.06
CA ALA A 118 2.57 9.51 10.63
C ALA A 118 2.26 8.10 10.14
N GLY A 119 2.47 7.80 8.85
CA GLY A 119 2.28 6.45 8.32
C GLY A 119 3.17 5.42 9.00
N TYR A 120 4.44 5.74 9.24
CA TYR A 120 5.33 4.89 10.01
C TYR A 120 4.82 4.66 11.46
N LEU A 121 4.44 5.72 12.17
CA LEU A 121 3.95 5.61 13.55
C LEU A 121 2.67 4.77 13.64
N VAL A 122 1.71 5.04 12.76
CA VAL A 122 0.44 4.28 12.69
C VAL A 122 0.72 2.80 12.41
N ALA A 123 1.66 2.50 11.52
CA ALA A 123 2.05 1.12 11.23
C ALA A 123 2.67 0.41 12.45
N LYS A 124 3.52 1.10 13.24
CA LYS A 124 4.04 0.53 14.50
C LYS A 124 2.92 0.27 15.51
N MET A 125 2.06 1.27 15.74
CA MET A 125 0.98 1.17 16.72
C MET A 125 -0.02 0.05 16.39
N MET A 126 -0.31 -0.19 15.10
CA MET A 126 -1.15 -1.33 14.69
C MET A 126 -0.47 -2.68 14.89
N LEU A 127 0.86 -2.77 14.74
CA LEU A 127 1.60 -4.01 15.00
C LEU A 127 1.75 -4.31 16.48
N GLU A 128 1.87 -3.26 17.30
CA GLU A 128 1.92 -3.35 18.76
C GLU A 128 0.56 -3.76 19.33
N ASP A 129 -0.52 -3.17 18.83
CA ASP A 129 -1.89 -3.54 19.19
C ASP A 129 -2.78 -3.70 17.93
N PRO A 130 -2.96 -4.94 17.46
CA PRO A 130 -3.83 -5.26 16.33
C PRO A 130 -5.31 -4.91 16.53
N SER A 131 -5.78 -4.65 17.76
CA SER A 131 -7.17 -4.26 18.00
C SER A 131 -7.52 -2.91 17.34
N HIS A 132 -6.52 -2.05 17.11
CA HIS A 132 -6.66 -0.80 16.37
C HIS A 132 -7.16 -0.97 14.93
N LEU A 133 -7.03 -2.16 14.34
CA LEU A 133 -7.49 -2.44 12.97
C LEU A 133 -8.99 -2.14 12.78
N GLY A 134 -9.81 -2.36 13.82
CA GLY A 134 -11.26 -2.12 13.77
C GLY A 134 -11.66 -0.66 13.51
N MET A 135 -10.73 0.30 13.65
CA MET A 135 -10.96 1.70 13.32
C MET A 135 -11.00 1.97 11.81
N ILE A 136 -10.36 1.12 10.99
CA ILE A 136 -10.19 1.35 9.55
C ILE A 136 -10.68 0.18 8.68
N ALA A 137 -10.86 -1.00 9.26
CA ALA A 137 -11.34 -2.18 8.56
C ALA A 137 -12.75 -2.56 9.03
N ILE A 138 -13.61 -2.86 8.05
CA ILE A 138 -14.92 -3.45 8.27
C ILE A 138 -14.84 -4.93 7.92
N GLU A 139 -15.52 -5.76 8.69
CA GLU A 139 -15.71 -7.18 8.37
C GLU A 139 -16.56 -7.33 7.11
N GLU A 140 -16.32 -8.40 6.34
CA GLU A 140 -17.23 -8.73 5.24
C GLU A 140 -18.60 -9.05 5.84
N ASP A 141 -19.67 -8.45 5.28
CA ASP A 141 -21.03 -8.85 5.63
C ASP A 141 -21.11 -10.37 5.44
N LYS A 142 -21.40 -11.09 6.53
CA LYS A 142 -21.76 -12.50 6.43
C LYS A 142 -22.91 -12.55 5.44
N GLN A 143 -22.70 -13.14 4.26
CA GLN A 143 -23.76 -13.31 3.26
C GLN A 143 -25.02 -13.76 3.98
N MET A 144 -25.98 -12.84 4.15
CA MET A 144 -27.29 -13.22 4.60
C MET A 144 -27.82 -14.10 3.48
N LYS A 145 -27.96 -15.40 3.75
CA LYS A 145 -28.69 -16.30 2.85
C LYS A 145 -29.97 -15.56 2.45
N PRO A 146 -30.31 -15.44 1.16
CA PRO A 146 -31.55 -14.81 0.77
C PRO A 146 -32.66 -15.53 1.53
N VAL A 147 -33.36 -14.80 2.40
CA VAL A 147 -34.53 -15.33 3.08
C VAL A 147 -35.59 -15.48 1.99
N LEU A 148 -35.65 -16.65 1.37
CA LEU A 148 -36.74 -17.05 0.50
C LEU A 148 -38.01 -17.07 1.36
N LYS A 149 -38.70 -15.94 1.46
CA LYS A 149 -40.09 -15.94 1.91
C LYS A 149 -40.90 -16.57 0.78
N ARG A 150 -41.30 -17.83 0.96
CA ARG A 150 -42.31 -18.46 0.11
C ARG A 150 -43.54 -17.55 0.12
N SER A 151 -43.96 -17.06 -1.04
CA SER A 151 -45.27 -16.46 -1.21
C SER A 151 -46.31 -17.55 -1.00
N ASN A 152 -47.20 -17.39 -0.02
CA ASN A 152 -48.43 -18.17 0.03
C ASN A 152 -49.34 -17.67 -1.09
N SER A 153 -49.22 -18.27 -2.27
CA SER A 153 -50.26 -18.21 -3.28
C SER A 153 -51.45 -19.00 -2.76
N TRP A 154 -52.54 -18.29 -2.45
CA TRP A 154 -53.85 -18.89 -2.20
C TRP A 154 -54.35 -19.48 -3.52
N THR A 155 -54.53 -20.80 -3.57
CA THR A 155 -55.39 -21.44 -4.56
C THR A 155 -56.83 -21.22 -4.15
N VAL A 156 -57.56 -20.42 -4.92
CA VAL A 156 -59.03 -20.46 -4.99
C VAL A 156 -59.40 -21.53 -6.02
#